data_AF-A0A7C3DGT5-F1
#
_entry.id   AF-A0A7C3DGT5-F1
#
_cell.length_a   1.000
_cell.length_b   1.000
_cell.length_c   1.000
_cell.angle_alpha   90.00
_cell.angle_beta   90.00
_cell.angle_gamma   90.00
#
_symmetry.space_group_name_H-M   'P 1'
#
loop_
_entity.id
_entity.type
_entity.pdbx_description
1 polymer ?
#
loop_
_entity_poly.entity_id
_entity_poly.type
_entity_poly.pdbx_seq_one_letter_code
_entity_poly.pdbx_strand_id
1 'polypeptide(L)'
;DFAMSIMPGWHITTFPPYFVAGALYSGCAAIMTLFICLRYFFRMEEYMTLNIMEKTTKLTFAIAMVWTYLNLIEFSATWYGHNIYDKELLLDKAYGPYAPIFWAMIFCGMVAPFALCFQKLRRHMPTMFVLSLVLQLGMFLERWMIVAPTLSLAQQPHQWDVLYGTIIEWGFVFGSFGWFGFLFLVFVKLFPSVSMYEVKELCFHLKHEIEEEELEKKLAAQKVGRPGLEGA
;
A
#
# COMPACT_ATOMS: atom_id res chain seq x y z
N ASP A 1 13.41 17.29 -4.94
CA ASP A 1 12.58 18.21 -5.72
C ASP A 1 11.79 19.12 -4.79
N PHE A 2 10.77 18.63 -4.10
CA PHE A 2 10.00 19.45 -3.14
C PHE A 2 10.79 19.93 -1.92
N ALA A 3 11.49 19.03 -1.21
CA ALA A 3 12.17 19.32 0.07
C ALA A 3 13.19 20.46 0.05
N MET A 4 13.71 20.82 -1.14
CA MET A 4 14.71 21.88 -1.33
C MET A 4 14.09 23.20 -1.80
N SER A 5 12.78 23.22 -2.09
CA SER A 5 12.05 24.41 -2.48
C SER A 5 11.80 25.32 -1.27
N ILE A 6 11.74 26.62 -1.51
CA ILE A 6 11.41 27.64 -0.49
C ILE A 6 9.90 27.83 -0.30
N MET A 7 9.08 27.07 -1.03
CA MET A 7 7.62 27.14 -0.94
C MET A 7 7.14 26.65 0.44
N PRO A 8 6.16 27.34 1.06
CA PRO A 8 5.58 26.92 2.32
C PRO A 8 4.99 25.51 2.17
N GLY A 9 5.21 24.66 3.17
CA GLY A 9 4.82 23.25 3.15
C GLY A 9 5.68 22.32 2.29
N TRP A 10 6.67 22.80 1.52
CA TRP A 10 7.63 21.94 0.82
C TRP A 10 9.01 21.91 1.48
N HIS A 11 9.39 22.97 2.19
CA HIS A 11 10.67 23.06 2.88
C HIS A 11 10.69 22.24 4.19
N ILE A 12 10.63 20.91 4.08
CA ILE A 12 10.48 20.00 5.23
C ILE A 12 11.49 18.84 5.14
N THR A 13 12.19 18.56 6.25
CA THR A 13 13.25 17.53 6.31
C THR A 13 12.72 16.10 6.45
N THR A 14 11.45 15.93 6.83
CA THR A 14 10.78 14.61 6.91
C THR A 14 10.28 14.10 5.56
N PHE A 15 10.30 14.92 4.50
CA PHE A 15 9.84 14.54 3.16
C PHE A 15 10.53 13.31 2.58
N PRO A 16 11.87 13.15 2.62
CA PRO A 16 12.51 11.98 2.03
C PRO A 16 11.98 10.63 2.59
N PRO A 17 11.98 10.36 3.92
CA PRO A 17 11.41 9.11 4.43
C PRO A 17 9.88 9.03 4.23
N TYR A 18 9.19 10.16 4.23
CA TYR A 18 7.75 10.24 3.99
C TYR A 18 7.36 9.80 2.57
N PHE A 19 8.05 10.29 1.55
CA PHE A 19 7.82 9.90 0.15
C PHE A 19 8.15 8.42 -0.08
N VAL A 20 9.22 7.91 0.55
CA VAL A 20 9.58 6.48 0.50
C VAL A 20 8.48 5.62 1.14
N ALA A 21 8.03 5.97 2.34
CA ALA A 21 6.93 5.27 3.00
C ALA A 21 5.65 5.30 2.15
N GLY A 22 5.33 6.46 1.56
CA GLY A 22 4.18 6.61 0.67
C GLY A 22 4.30 5.76 -0.61
N ALA A 23 5.49 5.67 -1.21
CA ALA A 23 5.73 4.85 -2.41
C ALA A 23 5.62 3.35 -2.12
N LEU A 24 6.17 2.89 -1.00
CA LEU A 24 5.99 1.50 -0.54
C LEU A 24 4.52 1.22 -0.26
N TYR A 25 3.83 2.15 0.37
CA TYR A 25 2.43 2.00 0.74
C TYR A 25 1.51 1.90 -0.49
N SER A 26 1.61 2.84 -1.44
CA SER A 26 0.83 2.80 -2.69
C SER A 26 1.22 1.61 -3.57
N GLY A 27 2.50 1.24 -3.61
CA GLY A 27 3.00 0.08 -4.33
C GLY A 27 2.43 -1.23 -3.80
N CYS A 28 2.42 -1.44 -2.48
CA CYS A 28 1.81 -2.63 -1.89
C CYS A 28 0.29 -2.69 -2.16
N ALA A 29 -0.42 -1.55 -2.12
CA ALA A 29 -1.84 -1.49 -2.47
C ALA A 29 -2.09 -1.82 -3.96
N ALA A 30 -1.23 -1.36 -4.86
CA ALA A 30 -1.29 -1.72 -6.27
C ALA A 30 -1.03 -3.23 -6.48
N ILE A 31 -0.05 -3.81 -5.78
CA ILE A 31 0.23 -5.25 -5.80
C ILE A 31 -1.00 -6.04 -5.34
N MET A 32 -1.68 -5.63 -4.26
CA MET A 32 -2.91 -6.29 -3.81
C MET A 32 -3.99 -6.30 -4.90
N THR A 33 -4.19 -5.16 -5.57
CA THR A 33 -5.17 -5.01 -6.65
C THR A 33 -4.84 -5.94 -7.83
N LEU A 34 -3.59 -5.92 -8.30
CA LEU A 34 -3.13 -6.75 -9.41
C LEU A 34 -3.15 -8.24 -9.07
N PHE A 35 -2.78 -8.62 -7.84
CA PHE A 35 -2.84 -9.99 -7.38
C PHE A 35 -4.27 -10.54 -7.42
N ILE A 36 -5.25 -9.76 -6.96
CA ILE A 36 -6.67 -10.16 -7.02
C ILE A 36 -7.15 -10.24 -8.48
N CYS A 37 -6.82 -9.28 -9.32
CA CYS A 37 -7.16 -9.32 -10.74
C CYS A 37 -6.58 -10.57 -11.43
N LEU A 38 -5.29 -10.85 -11.27
CA LEU A 38 -4.65 -12.01 -11.87
C LEU A 38 -5.22 -13.34 -11.35
N ARG A 39 -5.51 -13.42 -10.05
CA ARG A 39 -6.12 -14.60 -9.42
C ARG A 39 -7.43 -15.00 -10.11
N TYR A 40 -8.32 -14.04 -10.36
CA TYR A 40 -9.64 -14.32 -10.96
C TYR A 40 -9.61 -14.41 -12.49
N PHE A 41 -8.90 -13.53 -13.20
CA PHE A 41 -8.90 -13.52 -14.67
C PHE A 41 -8.10 -14.68 -15.28
N PHE A 42 -6.98 -15.07 -14.66
CA PHE A 42 -6.11 -16.13 -15.17
C PHE A 42 -6.26 -17.45 -14.40
N ARG A 43 -7.24 -17.54 -13.48
CA ARG A 43 -7.56 -18.74 -12.68
C ARG A 43 -6.35 -19.29 -11.89
N MET A 44 -5.49 -18.41 -11.39
CA MET A 44 -4.26 -18.79 -10.66
C MET A 44 -4.49 -19.01 -9.15
N GLU A 45 -5.65 -19.54 -8.78
CA GLU A 45 -6.09 -19.60 -7.38
C GLU A 45 -5.19 -20.48 -6.49
N GLU A 46 -4.58 -21.51 -7.07
CA GLU A 46 -3.66 -22.46 -6.42
C GLU A 46 -2.33 -21.81 -6.04
N TYR A 47 -1.80 -20.93 -6.90
CA TYR A 47 -0.54 -20.23 -6.64
C TYR A 47 -0.74 -18.96 -5.79
N MET A 48 -1.82 -18.21 -6.07
CA MET A 48 -2.09 -16.92 -5.44
C MET A 48 -2.89 -17.07 -4.14
N THR A 49 -2.38 -17.86 -3.19
CA THR A 49 -3.11 -18.25 -1.98
C THR A 49 -3.49 -17.08 -1.06
N LEU A 50 -4.53 -17.30 -0.26
CA LEU A 50 -5.01 -16.33 0.72
C LEU A 50 -3.97 -16.03 1.82
N ASN A 51 -3.08 -16.99 2.12
CA ASN A 51 -2.01 -16.81 3.09
C ASN A 51 -0.97 -15.78 2.62
N ILE A 52 -0.63 -15.79 1.32
CA ILE A 52 0.27 -14.79 0.73
C ILE A 52 -0.39 -13.41 0.83
N MET A 53 -1.65 -13.31 0.43
CA MET A 53 -2.40 -12.06 0.49
C MET A 53 -2.52 -11.52 1.93
N GLU A 54 -2.74 -12.37 2.93
CA GLU A 54 -2.79 -11.94 4.34
C GLU A 54 -1.43 -11.38 4.80
N LYS A 55 -0.30 -12.00 4.40
CA LYS A 55 1.05 -11.51 4.70
C LYS A 55 1.32 -10.16 4.03
N THR A 56 1.00 -10.02 2.75
CA THR A 56 1.12 -8.75 2.00
C THR A 56 0.26 -7.64 2.64
N THR A 57 -0.93 -7.99 3.11
CA THR A 57 -1.83 -7.05 3.77
C THR A 57 -1.30 -6.60 5.14
N LYS A 58 -0.69 -7.50 5.92
CA LYS A 58 0.00 -7.15 7.17
C LYS A 58 1.18 -6.20 6.93
N LEU A 59 1.96 -6.45 5.89
CA LEU A 59 3.05 -5.57 5.47
C LEU A 59 2.52 -4.18 5.07
N THR A 60 1.47 -4.14 4.24
CA THR A 60 0.82 -2.90 3.80
C THR A 60 0.32 -2.09 5.01
N PHE A 61 -0.30 -2.76 5.98
CA PHE A 61 -0.76 -2.13 7.22
C PHE A 61 0.41 -1.54 8.03
N ALA A 62 1.51 -2.27 8.19
CA ALA A 62 2.67 -1.77 8.92
C ALA A 62 3.26 -0.50 8.28
N ILE A 63 3.38 -0.48 6.95
CA ILE A 63 3.88 0.70 6.21
C ILE A 63 2.88 1.86 6.32
N ALA A 64 1.58 1.59 6.23
CA ALA A 64 0.53 2.61 6.40
C ALA A 64 0.60 3.28 7.79
N MET A 65 0.89 2.51 8.84
CA MET A 65 1.06 3.07 10.19
C MET A 65 2.29 3.97 10.30
N VAL A 66 3.40 3.62 9.65
CA VAL A 66 4.60 4.48 9.58
C VAL A 66 4.28 5.78 8.84
N TRP A 67 3.61 5.70 7.70
CA TRP A 67 3.22 6.87 6.92
C TRP A 67 2.23 7.78 7.69
N THR A 68 1.26 7.18 8.38
CA THR A 68 0.32 7.88 9.27
C THR A 68 1.06 8.60 10.40
N TYR A 69 2.05 7.95 11.02
CA TYR A 69 2.88 8.55 12.05
C TYR A 69 3.68 9.75 11.52
N LEU A 70 4.27 9.66 10.33
CA LEU A 70 5.00 10.76 9.72
C LEU A 70 4.08 11.95 9.41
N ASN A 71 2.87 11.72 8.89
CA ASN A 71 1.85 12.76 8.69
C ASN A 71 1.48 13.45 10.01
N LEU A 72 1.25 12.68 11.08
CA LEU A 72 0.88 13.23 12.38
C LEU A 72 2.00 14.10 12.97
N ILE A 73 3.25 13.66 12.82
CA ILE A 73 4.41 14.48 13.21
C ILE A 73 4.46 15.75 12.41
N GLU A 74 4.24 15.70 11.09
CA GLU A 74 4.28 16.88 10.24
C GLU A 74 3.22 17.91 10.67
N PHE A 75 1.97 17.49 10.84
CA PHE A 75 0.91 18.38 11.34
C PHE A 75 1.24 18.96 12.72
N SER A 76 1.79 18.14 13.61
CA SER A 76 2.20 18.58 14.95
C SER A 76 3.37 19.57 14.90
N ALA A 77 4.36 19.31 14.04
CA ALA A 77 5.54 20.15 13.87
C ALA A 77 5.18 21.49 13.22
N THR A 78 4.30 21.50 12.22
CA THR A 78 3.78 22.73 11.61
C THR A 78 2.99 23.56 12.62
N TRP A 79 2.17 22.93 13.45
CA TRP A 79 1.43 23.63 14.50
C TRP A 79 2.35 24.22 15.59
N TYR A 80 3.37 23.46 15.99
CA TYR A 80 4.37 23.88 16.97
C TYR A 80 5.32 24.96 16.43
N GLY A 81 5.63 24.93 15.13
CA GLY A 81 6.55 25.87 14.48
C GLY A 81 6.09 27.33 14.60
N HIS A 82 6.99 28.28 14.36
CA HIS A 82 6.66 29.72 14.41
C HIS A 82 6.36 30.33 13.03
N ASN A 83 6.49 29.55 11.95
CA ASN A 83 6.21 30.05 10.61
C ASN A 83 4.70 30.24 10.39
N ILE A 84 4.29 31.48 10.12
CA ILE A 84 2.88 31.84 9.94
C ILE A 84 2.35 31.22 8.64
N TYR A 85 3.13 31.26 7.56
CA TYR A 85 2.71 30.78 6.24
C TYR A 85 2.43 29.27 6.23
N ASP A 86 3.23 28.46 6.92
CA ASP A 86 3.00 27.01 7.00
C ASP A 86 1.74 26.68 7.80
N LYS A 87 1.41 27.48 8.82
CA LYS A 87 0.17 27.32 9.60
C LYS A 87 -1.05 27.73 8.80
N GLU A 88 -0.98 28.85 8.09
CA GLU A 88 -2.05 29.32 7.21
C GLU A 88 -2.33 28.28 6.12
N LEU A 89 -1.28 27.72 5.50
CA LEU A 89 -1.42 26.64 4.54
C LEU A 89 -2.09 25.39 5.15
N LEU A 90 -1.71 24.98 6.36
CA LEU A 90 -2.34 23.84 7.03
C LEU A 90 -3.82 24.10 7.33
N LEU A 91 -4.16 25.32 7.78
CA LEU A 91 -5.53 25.72 8.04
C LEU A 91 -6.35 25.80 6.75
N ASP A 92 -5.78 26.31 5.67
CA ASP A 92 -6.45 26.37 4.37
C ASP A 92 -6.65 24.97 3.76
N LYS A 93 -5.69 24.05 3.94
CA LYS A 93 -5.90 22.64 3.59
C LYS A 93 -7.09 22.04 4.35
N ALA A 94 -7.28 22.40 5.62
CA ALA A 94 -8.33 21.83 6.47
C ALA A 94 -9.72 22.48 6.29
N TYR A 95 -9.79 23.78 6.06
CA TYR A 95 -11.04 24.58 6.03
C TYR A 95 -11.27 25.35 4.73
N GLY A 96 -10.26 25.45 3.87
CA GLY A 96 -10.32 26.17 2.60
C GLY A 96 -10.93 25.36 1.46
N PRO A 97 -10.71 25.77 0.20
CA PRO A 97 -11.34 25.17 -0.98
C PRO A 97 -10.94 23.70 -1.21
N TYR A 98 -9.80 23.28 -0.68
CA TYR A 98 -9.29 21.90 -0.77
C TYR A 98 -9.69 21.01 0.42
N ALA A 99 -10.45 21.53 1.40
CA ALA A 99 -10.94 20.78 2.56
C ALA A 99 -11.54 19.40 2.23
N PRO A 100 -12.48 19.24 1.25
CA PRO A 100 -13.04 17.92 0.97
C PRO A 100 -11.99 16.91 0.51
N ILE A 101 -10.98 17.36 -0.24
CA ILE A 101 -9.86 16.53 -0.71
C ILE A 101 -8.93 16.18 0.45
N PHE A 102 -8.64 17.13 1.33
CA PHE A 102 -7.86 16.90 2.55
C PHE A 102 -8.52 15.84 3.45
N TRP A 103 -9.80 16.00 3.78
CA TRP A 103 -10.50 15.03 4.63
C TRP A 103 -10.68 13.67 3.96
N ALA A 104 -10.89 13.63 2.64
CA ALA A 104 -10.89 12.38 1.88
C ALA A 104 -9.51 11.69 1.92
N MET A 105 -8.42 12.45 1.80
CA MET A 105 -7.05 11.94 1.94
C MET A 105 -6.82 11.35 3.33
N ILE A 106 -7.17 12.07 4.40
CA ILE A 106 -7.02 11.58 5.78
C ILE A 106 -7.85 10.31 5.99
N PHE A 107 -9.10 10.29 5.53
CA PHE A 107 -9.96 9.12 5.66
C PHE A 107 -9.40 7.91 4.88
N CYS A 108 -9.07 8.07 3.60
CA CYS A 108 -8.62 6.98 2.75
C CYS A 108 -7.18 6.51 3.07
N GLY A 109 -6.31 7.42 3.47
CA GLY A 109 -4.88 7.16 3.72
C GLY A 109 -4.52 6.82 5.16
N MET A 110 -5.23 7.40 6.15
CA MET A 110 -4.93 7.17 7.57
C MET A 110 -5.98 6.29 8.26
N VAL A 111 -7.28 6.50 7.98
CA VAL A 111 -8.36 5.78 8.67
C VAL A 111 -8.66 4.42 8.03
N ALA A 112 -8.77 4.35 6.70
CA ALA A 112 -9.10 3.13 5.98
C ALA A 112 -8.11 1.96 6.25
N PRO A 113 -6.79 2.17 6.41
CA PRO A 113 -5.85 1.11 6.77
C PRO A 113 -6.18 0.40 8.08
N PHE A 114 -6.84 1.05 9.04
CA PHE A 114 -7.25 0.38 10.27
C PHE A 114 -8.24 -0.77 10.03
N ALA A 115 -8.95 -0.78 8.90
CA ALA A 115 -9.75 -1.94 8.48
C ALA A 115 -8.88 -3.20 8.32
N LEU A 116 -7.59 -3.07 7.98
CA LEU A 116 -6.64 -4.19 7.88
C LEU A 116 -6.19 -4.74 9.23
N CYS A 117 -6.50 -4.08 10.35
CA CYS A 117 -6.26 -4.65 11.67
C CYS A 117 -7.15 -5.89 11.92
N PHE A 118 -8.37 -5.89 11.38
CA PHE A 118 -9.33 -6.94 11.60
C PHE A 118 -9.06 -8.16 10.72
N GLN A 119 -8.79 -9.31 11.35
CA GLN A 119 -8.53 -10.57 10.65
C GLN A 119 -9.68 -10.98 9.70
N LYS A 120 -10.93 -10.69 10.07
CA LYS A 120 -12.10 -10.99 9.22
C LYS A 120 -12.02 -10.26 7.87
N LEU A 121 -11.61 -8.99 7.87
CA LEU A 121 -11.51 -8.19 6.65
C LEU A 121 -10.29 -8.58 5.81
N ARG A 122 -9.17 -8.96 6.46
CA ARG A 122 -7.96 -9.47 5.78
C ARG A 122 -8.10 -10.86 5.15
N ARG A 123 -9.14 -11.60 5.49
CA ARG A 123 -9.40 -12.94 4.90
C ARG A 123 -10.59 -12.94 3.94
N HIS A 124 -11.11 -11.76 3.60
CA HIS A 124 -12.23 -11.60 2.68
C HIS A 124 -11.76 -10.92 1.38
N MET A 125 -11.61 -11.71 0.30
CA MET A 125 -11.02 -11.26 -0.98
C MET A 125 -11.69 -10.01 -1.57
N PRO A 126 -13.03 -9.92 -1.69
CA PRO A 126 -13.67 -8.72 -2.23
C PRO A 126 -13.41 -7.46 -1.40
N THR A 127 -13.34 -7.61 -0.07
CA THR A 127 -13.04 -6.48 0.81
C THR A 127 -11.62 -5.99 0.61
N MET A 128 -10.65 -6.90 0.44
CA MET A 128 -9.27 -6.51 0.17
C MET A 128 -9.12 -5.77 -1.16
N PHE A 129 -9.90 -6.14 -2.18
CA PHE A 129 -9.93 -5.44 -3.46
C PHE A 129 -10.48 -4.01 -3.34
N VAL A 130 -11.64 -3.86 -2.69
CA VAL A 130 -12.22 -2.52 -2.49
C VAL A 130 -11.28 -1.66 -1.66
N LEU A 131 -10.71 -2.24 -0.61
CA LEU A 131 -9.81 -1.49 0.25
C LEU A 131 -8.53 -1.09 -0.51
N SER A 132 -7.91 -1.98 -1.29
CA SER A 132 -6.69 -1.64 -2.03
C SER A 132 -6.90 -0.47 -3.01
N LEU A 133 -8.09 -0.36 -3.61
CA LEU A 133 -8.46 0.80 -4.44
C LEU A 133 -8.62 2.07 -3.60
N VAL A 134 -9.26 1.99 -2.44
CA VAL A 134 -9.38 3.12 -1.50
C VAL A 134 -8.01 3.62 -1.04
N LEU A 135 -7.07 2.70 -0.74
CA LEU A 135 -5.72 3.06 -0.32
C LEU A 135 -4.93 3.75 -1.46
N GLN A 136 -5.04 3.25 -2.69
CA GLN A 136 -4.43 3.90 -3.86
C GLN A 136 -5.02 5.29 -4.10
N LEU A 137 -6.34 5.43 -3.98
CA LEU A 137 -7.00 6.73 -4.08
C LEU A 137 -6.49 7.68 -2.99
N GLY A 138 -6.37 7.22 -1.74
CA GLY A 138 -5.81 8.02 -0.64
C GLY A 138 -4.42 8.56 -0.95
N MET A 139 -3.54 7.70 -1.47
CA MET A 139 -2.18 8.10 -1.84
C MET A 139 -2.13 9.01 -3.07
N PHE A 140 -3.06 8.87 -4.01
CA PHE A 140 -3.20 9.80 -5.14
C PHE A 140 -3.66 11.18 -4.67
N LEU A 141 -4.68 11.24 -3.80
CA LEU A 141 -5.17 12.48 -3.21
C LEU A 141 -4.08 13.16 -2.37
N GLU A 142 -3.24 12.40 -1.70
CA GLU A 142 -2.11 13.00 -0.99
C GLU A 142 -1.13 13.70 -1.94
N ARG A 143 -0.75 13.09 -3.06
CA ARG A 143 0.15 13.76 -4.02
C ARG A 143 -0.48 15.03 -4.58
N TRP A 144 -1.79 15.01 -4.80
CA TRP A 144 -2.55 16.21 -5.15
C TRP A 144 -2.49 17.28 -4.04
N MET A 145 -2.71 16.90 -2.78
CA MET A 145 -2.72 17.80 -1.62
C MET A 145 -1.36 18.36 -1.24
N ILE A 146 -0.27 17.69 -1.62
CA ILE A 146 1.08 18.24 -1.48
C ILE A 146 1.32 19.33 -2.52
N VAL A 147 0.76 19.22 -3.72
CA VAL A 147 1.11 20.09 -4.86
C VAL A 147 0.12 21.23 -5.05
N ALA A 148 -1.18 20.94 -5.22
CA ALA A 148 -2.15 21.96 -5.61
C ALA A 148 -2.32 23.08 -4.56
N PRO A 149 -2.55 22.78 -3.26
CA PRO A 149 -2.75 23.82 -2.25
C PRO A 149 -1.51 24.69 -2.01
N THR A 150 -0.31 24.12 -2.13
CA THR A 150 0.95 24.86 -1.96
C THR A 150 1.22 25.80 -3.11
N LEU A 151 0.78 25.46 -4.32
CA LEU A 151 0.89 26.32 -5.50
C LEU A 151 -0.21 27.38 -5.53
N SER A 152 -1.42 27.05 -5.09
CA SER A 152 -2.53 28.01 -5.00
C SER A 152 -2.30 29.06 -3.91
N LEU A 153 -1.76 28.69 -2.75
CA LEU A 153 -1.36 29.65 -1.72
C LEU A 153 0.13 29.95 -1.79
N ALA A 154 0.55 30.54 -2.91
CA ALA A 154 1.87 31.14 -3.02
C ALA A 154 2.08 32.23 -1.97
N GLN A 155 3.35 32.58 -1.70
CA GLN A 155 3.75 33.54 -0.66
C GLN A 155 3.12 34.94 -0.80
N GLN A 156 2.64 35.29 -2.00
CA GLN A 156 2.06 36.60 -2.28
C GLN A 156 0.55 36.49 -2.51
N PRO A 157 -0.30 37.24 -1.77
CA PRO A 157 -1.75 37.13 -1.87
C PRO A 157 -2.36 37.40 -3.25
N HIS A 158 -1.68 38.19 -4.09
CA HIS A 158 -2.15 38.49 -5.46
C HIS A 158 -2.03 37.31 -6.42
N GLN A 159 -1.31 36.25 -6.04
CA GLN A 159 -1.10 35.04 -6.85
C GLN A 159 -2.01 33.90 -6.42
N TRP A 160 -2.95 34.15 -5.50
CA TRP A 160 -3.86 33.12 -5.04
C TRP A 160 -4.90 32.78 -6.09
N ASP A 161 -4.82 31.56 -6.60
CA ASP A 161 -5.78 31.02 -7.54
C ASP A 161 -6.03 29.53 -7.26
N VAL A 162 -7.29 29.11 -7.35
CA VAL A 162 -7.68 27.74 -7.03
C VAL A 162 -7.43 26.87 -8.25
N LEU A 163 -6.36 26.08 -8.19
CA LEU A 163 -6.00 25.12 -9.21
C LEU A 163 -6.88 23.86 -9.11
N TYR A 164 -7.81 23.70 -10.06
CA TYR A 164 -8.47 22.44 -10.34
C TYR A 164 -8.04 21.90 -11.71
N GLY A 165 -7.89 20.58 -11.79
CA GLY A 165 -7.49 19.91 -13.01
C GLY A 165 -8.54 20.09 -14.11
N THR A 166 -8.08 20.55 -15.27
CA THR A 166 -8.85 20.61 -16.52
C THR A 166 -9.18 19.21 -17.03
N ILE A 167 -10.19 19.11 -17.90
CA ILE A 167 -10.61 17.84 -18.52
C ILE A 167 -9.43 17.16 -19.25
N ILE A 168 -8.53 17.95 -19.85
CA ILE A 168 -7.36 17.45 -20.57
C ILE A 168 -6.35 16.81 -19.60
N GLU A 169 -6.09 17.45 -18.45
CA GLU A 169 -5.20 16.90 -17.41
C GLU A 169 -5.74 15.60 -16.83
N TRP A 170 -7.05 15.53 -16.57
CA TRP A 170 -7.71 14.27 -16.20
C TRP A 170 -7.61 13.22 -17.31
N GLY A 171 -7.69 13.63 -18.58
CA GLY A 171 -7.46 12.78 -19.74
C GLY A 171 -6.07 12.12 -19.73
N PHE A 172 -5.03 12.87 -19.37
CA PHE A 172 -3.69 12.31 -19.20
C PHE A 172 -3.60 11.33 -18.02
N VAL A 173 -4.24 11.64 -16.90
CA VAL A 173 -4.28 10.74 -15.74
C VAL A 173 -4.94 9.41 -16.11
N PHE A 174 -6.16 9.44 -16.67
CA PHE A 174 -6.86 8.23 -17.09
C PHE A 174 -6.15 7.51 -18.24
N GLY A 175 -5.54 8.26 -19.17
CA GLY A 175 -4.70 7.72 -20.24
C GLY A 175 -3.50 6.94 -19.70
N SER A 176 -2.87 7.40 -18.62
CA SER A 176 -1.75 6.71 -17.99
C SER A 176 -2.16 5.36 -17.38
N PHE A 177 -3.34 5.28 -16.75
CA PHE A 177 -3.90 4.01 -16.28
C PHE A 177 -4.22 3.05 -17.43
N GLY A 178 -4.77 3.56 -18.53
CA GLY A 178 -5.02 2.77 -19.73
C GLY A 178 -3.73 2.25 -20.37
N TRP A 179 -2.70 3.09 -20.47
CA TRP A 179 -1.40 2.71 -21.01
C TRP A 179 -0.69 1.67 -20.14
N PHE A 180 -0.69 1.88 -18.81
CA PHE A 180 -0.17 0.90 -17.85
C PHE A 180 -0.91 -0.44 -17.97
N GLY A 181 -2.25 -0.43 -17.98
CA GLY A 181 -3.06 -1.63 -18.11
C GLY A 181 -2.79 -2.38 -19.41
N PHE A 182 -2.66 -1.65 -20.54
CA PHE A 182 -2.32 -2.23 -21.83
C PHE A 182 -0.96 -2.93 -21.80
N LEU A 183 0.10 -2.25 -21.35
CA LEU A 183 1.45 -2.83 -21.26
C LEU A 183 1.50 -4.01 -20.28
N PHE A 184 0.78 -3.92 -19.17
CA PHE A 184 0.70 -5.00 -18.19
C PHE A 184 0.04 -6.25 -18.77
N LEU A 185 -1.07 -6.10 -19.51
CA LEU A 185 -1.73 -7.23 -20.17
C LEU A 185 -0.85 -7.84 -21.27
N VAL A 186 -0.13 -7.02 -22.04
CA VAL A 186 0.86 -7.49 -23.01
C VAL A 186 1.96 -8.29 -22.30
N PHE A 187 2.47 -7.80 -21.17
CA PHE A 187 3.48 -8.49 -20.38
C PHE A 187 2.98 -9.86 -19.89
N VAL A 188 1.79 -9.92 -19.29
CA VAL A 188 1.21 -11.18 -18.79
C VAL A 188 0.92 -12.18 -19.92
N LYS A 189 0.64 -11.70 -21.14
CA LYS A 189 0.43 -12.56 -22.31
C LYS A 189 1.74 -13.09 -22.91
N LEU A 190 2.82 -12.31 -22.87
CA LEU A 190 4.11 -12.67 -23.48
C LEU A 190 5.03 -13.43 -22.52
N PHE A 191 4.98 -13.15 -21.22
CA PHE A 191 5.87 -13.71 -20.22
C PHE A 191 5.10 -14.49 -19.15
N PRO A 192 5.68 -15.57 -18.58
CA PRO A 192 5.08 -16.25 -17.45
C PRO A 192 5.07 -15.29 -16.24
N SER A 193 3.87 -14.91 -15.79
CA SER A 193 3.69 -13.97 -14.67
C SER A 193 4.05 -14.55 -13.29
N VAL A 194 4.23 -15.87 -13.21
CA VAL A 194 4.68 -16.59 -12.02
C VAL A 194 6.07 -17.17 -12.29
N SER A 195 6.99 -16.96 -11.36
CA SER A 195 8.34 -17.50 -11.38
C SER A 195 8.32 -19.04 -11.27
N MET A 196 8.41 -19.74 -12.40
CA MET A 196 8.39 -21.22 -12.44
C MET A 196 9.53 -21.85 -11.65
N TYR A 197 10.66 -21.17 -11.50
CA TYR A 197 11.80 -21.63 -10.73
C TYR A 197 11.48 -21.66 -9.22
N GLU A 198 11.02 -20.54 -8.66
CA GLU A 198 10.69 -20.44 -7.23
C GLU A 198 9.54 -21.37 -6.85
N VAL A 199 8.54 -21.54 -7.74
CA VAL A 199 7.45 -22.50 -7.51
C VAL A 199 7.97 -23.94 -7.45
N LYS A 200 8.90 -24.33 -8.33
CA LYS A 200 9.50 -25.67 -8.31
C LYS A 200 10.31 -25.92 -7.05
N GLU A 201 11.08 -24.93 -6.61
CA GLU A 201 11.83 -24.97 -5.36
C GLU A 201 10.89 -25.12 -4.15
N LEU A 202 9.79 -24.35 -4.12
CA LEU A 202 8.79 -24.46 -3.04
C LEU A 202 8.17 -25.87 -2.98
N CYS A 203 7.81 -26.43 -4.14
CA CYS A 203 7.29 -27.80 -4.23
C CYS A 203 8.31 -28.85 -3.78
N PHE A 204 9.60 -28.63 -4.07
CA PHE A 204 10.67 -29.52 -3.64
C PHE A 204 10.82 -29.51 -2.11
N HIS A 205 10.84 -28.33 -1.49
CA HIS A 205 10.89 -28.21 -0.02
C HIS A 205 9.66 -28.81 0.66
N LEU A 206 8.46 -28.51 0.16
CA LEU A 206 7.21 -29.08 0.68
C LEU A 206 7.21 -30.61 0.61
N LYS A 207 7.73 -31.21 -0.46
CA LYS A 207 7.82 -32.66 -0.59
C LYS A 207 8.77 -33.27 0.45
N HIS A 208 9.93 -32.65 0.67
CA HIS A 208 10.89 -33.09 1.68
C HIS A 208 10.33 -33.01 3.10
N GLU A 209 9.63 -31.92 3.45
CA GLU A 209 8.99 -31.78 4.77
C GLU A 209 7.92 -32.86 5.02
N ILE A 210 7.11 -33.20 4.01
CA ILE A 210 6.10 -34.26 4.11
C ILE A 210 6.77 -35.64 4.30
N GLU A 211 7.85 -35.91 3.57
CA GLU A 211 8.60 -37.17 3.70
C GLU A 211 9.25 -37.31 5.08
N GLU A 212 9.80 -36.22 5.65
CA GLU A 212 10.34 -36.20 7.01
C GLU A 212 9.23 -36.44 8.07
N GLU A 213 8.09 -35.75 7.96
CA GLU A 213 6.97 -35.97 8.89
C GLU A 213 6.43 -37.41 8.84
N GLU A 214 6.33 -38.01 7.65
CA GLU A 214 5.92 -39.41 7.52
C GLU A 214 6.95 -40.36 8.16
N LEU A 215 8.24 -40.08 7.99
CA LEU A 215 9.30 -40.86 8.58
C LEU A 215 9.28 -40.78 10.11
N GLU A 216 9.09 -39.58 10.67
CA GLU A 216 8.94 -39.37 12.11
C GLU A 216 7.72 -40.10 12.67
N LYS A 217 6.56 -40.02 11.99
CA LYS A 217 5.35 -40.75 12.40
C LYS A 217 5.58 -42.27 12.36
N LYS A 218 6.29 -42.79 11.36
CA LYS A 218 6.66 -44.22 11.28
C LYS A 218 7.63 -44.63 12.40
N LEU A 219 8.65 -43.82 12.68
CA LEU A 219 9.60 -44.05 13.78
C LEU A 219 8.91 -44.00 15.16
N ALA A 220 7.98 -43.06 15.35
CA ALA A 220 7.18 -42.96 16.57
C ALA A 220 6.25 -44.17 16.74
N ALA A 221 5.56 -44.60 15.69
CA ALA A 221 4.73 -45.81 15.71
C ALA A 221 5.54 -47.08 16.01
N GLN A 222 6.76 -47.17 15.47
CA GLN A 222 7.67 -48.29 15.73
C GLN A 222 8.19 -48.32 17.18
N LYS A 223 8.39 -47.16 17.82
CA LYS A 223 8.75 -47.06 19.24
C LYS A 223 7.60 -47.45 20.17
N VAL A 224 6.35 -47.15 19.80
CA VAL A 224 5.14 -47.54 20.56
C VAL A 224 4.83 -49.03 20.44
N GLY A 225 5.22 -49.67 19.33
CA GLY A 225 5.01 -51.10 19.07
C GLY A 225 5.99 -52.07 19.74
N ARG A 226 6.96 -51.62 20.54
CA ARG A 226 7.82 -52.50 21.35
C ARG A 226 7.25 -52.62 22.78
N PRO A 227 6.48 -53.67 23.12
CA PRO A 227 6.24 -54.00 24.52
C PRO A 227 7.58 -54.31 25.18
N GLY A 228 7.80 -53.74 26.37
CA GLY A 228 9.05 -53.86 27.12
C GLY A 228 9.49 -55.32 27.26
N LEU A 229 10.59 -55.64 26.60
CA LEU A 229 11.41 -56.83 26.87
C LEU A 229 12.62 -56.39 27.70
N GLU A 230 12.38 -55.85 28.90
CA GLU A 230 13.40 -55.73 29.96
C GLU A 230 12.71 -56.04 31.30
N GLY A 231 12.53 -57.33 31.53
CA GLY A 231 11.89 -57.93 32.68
C GLY A 231 12.09 -59.44 32.64
N ALA A 232 13.36 -59.87 32.70
CA ALA A 232 13.80 -61.23 33.04
C ALA A 232 15.28 -61.18 33.43
#